data_AF-A0A933KPC1-F1
#
_entry.id   AF-A0A933KPC1-F1
#
_cell.length_a   1.000
_cell.length_b   1.000
_cell.length_c   1.000
_cell.angle_alpha   90.00
_cell.angle_beta   90.00
_cell.angle_gamma   90.00
#
_symmetry.space_group_name_H-M   'P 1'
#
loop_
_entity.id
_entity.type
_entity.pdbx_description
1 polymer ?
#
loop_
_entity_poly.entity_id
_entity_poly.type
_entity_poly.pdbx_seq_one_letter_code
_entity_poly.pdbx_strand_id
1 'polypeptide(L)'
;WMTASPPKEHNFDNIPTVHALDEFFHRKYEEVEGPGGVTLVQVKTAEQVHAELEAGADSHIHLPSPSYWPIVLAFGLPVIAYGVIFDRTLSIVGALIVLLGSFGWVLEPSVADASDYDPDPIDGDLHENDSTKELASGG
;
A
#
# COMPACT_ATOMS: atom_id res chain seq x y z
N TRP A 1 11.43 4.40 12.27
CA TRP A 1 10.87 3.50 13.29
C TRP A 1 9.51 3.95 13.82
N MET A 2 8.74 4.74 13.06
CA MET A 2 7.41 5.21 13.50
C MET A 2 6.27 4.28 13.05
N THR A 3 6.53 3.37 12.12
CA THR A 3 5.58 2.34 11.68
C THR A 3 5.48 1.20 12.69
N ALA A 4 4.40 0.43 12.64
CA ALA A 4 4.27 -0.84 13.35
C ALA A 4 5.34 -1.86 12.91
N SER A 5 5.45 -2.97 13.64
CA SER A 5 6.36 -4.09 13.34
C SER A 5 5.59 -5.42 13.30
N PRO A 6 5.31 -5.98 12.10
CA PRO A 6 5.63 -5.43 10.77
C PRO A 6 4.83 -4.15 10.44
N PRO A 7 5.27 -3.33 9.47
CA PRO A 7 4.48 -2.20 9.00
C PRO A 7 3.11 -2.66 8.47
N LYS A 8 2.07 -1.85 8.71
CA LYS A 8 0.74 -2.04 8.11
C LYS A 8 0.82 -1.84 6.60
N GLU A 9 -0.16 -2.33 5.84
CA GLU A 9 -0.17 -2.21 4.37
C GLU A 9 -0.10 -0.75 3.90
N HIS A 10 -0.74 0.15 4.66
CA HIS A 10 -0.71 1.60 4.44
C HIS A 10 0.46 2.34 5.10
N ASN A 11 1.37 1.62 5.75
CA ASN A 11 2.54 2.12 6.50
C ASN A 11 2.22 2.99 7.72
N PHE A 12 1.65 4.18 7.52
CA PHE A 12 1.37 5.18 8.57
C PHE A 12 -0.12 5.42 8.67
N ASP A 13 -0.67 5.35 9.88
CA ASP A 13 -2.10 5.59 10.13
C ASP A 13 -2.54 7.02 9.80
N ASN A 14 -1.61 7.97 9.82
CA ASN A 14 -1.77 9.33 9.29
C ASN A 14 -0.46 9.84 8.70
N ILE A 15 -0.50 10.90 7.90
CA ILE A 15 0.71 11.51 7.34
C ILE A 15 1.48 12.24 8.46
N PRO A 16 2.70 11.80 8.83
CA PRO A 16 3.45 12.44 9.90
C PRO A 16 3.98 13.81 9.45
N THR A 17 3.78 14.83 10.28
CA THR A 17 4.46 16.12 10.12
C THR A 17 5.90 16.02 10.64
N VAL A 18 6.87 16.44 9.83
CA VAL A 18 8.31 16.34 10.15
C VAL A 18 8.90 17.74 10.37
N HIS A 19 9.55 17.93 11.51
CA HIS A 19 10.20 19.20 11.88
C HIS A 19 11.72 19.06 12.07
N ALA A 20 12.23 17.84 12.22
CA ALA A 20 13.66 17.56 12.39
C ALA A 20 14.11 16.34 11.58
N LEU A 21 15.43 16.20 11.38
CA LEU A 21 16.01 15.07 10.63
C LEU A 21 15.66 13.72 11.28
N ASP A 22 15.72 13.65 12.61
CA ASP A 22 15.26 12.49 13.39
C ASP A 22 13.97 12.83 14.13
N GLU A 23 12.88 12.87 13.38
CA GLU A 23 11.55 13.17 13.91
C GLU A 23 11.15 12.22 15.05
N PHE A 24 11.49 10.92 14.95
CA PHE A 24 11.12 9.95 15.97
C PHE A 24 11.87 10.15 17.29
N PHE A 25 13.13 10.57 17.21
CA PHE A 25 13.89 10.96 18.38
C PHE A 25 13.30 12.22 19.05
N HIS A 26 13.03 13.28 18.29
CA HIS A 26 12.48 14.54 18.84
C HIS A 26 11.05 14.41 19.36
N ARG A 27 10.31 13.37 18.96
CA ARG A 27 9.02 13.02 19.59
C ARG A 27 9.16 12.34 20.96
N LYS A 28 10.27 11.65 21.18
CA LYS A 28 10.58 10.97 22.45
C LYS A 28 11.37 11.85 23.41
N TYR A 29 12.18 12.77 22.88
CA TYR A 29 13.11 13.58 23.67
C TYR A 29 12.99 15.07 23.34
N GLU A 30 13.06 15.90 24.37
CA GLU A 30 13.04 17.37 24.26
C GLU A 30 14.29 17.98 24.91
N GLU A 31 14.73 19.11 24.39
CA GLU A 31 15.81 19.91 24.96
C GLU A 31 15.24 20.86 26.02
N VAL A 32 15.67 20.69 27.28
CA VAL A 32 15.25 21.52 28.41
C VAL A 32 16.45 22.25 28.97
N GLU A 33 16.32 23.57 29.14
CA GLU A 33 17.34 24.40 29.77
C GLU A 33 17.26 24.25 31.29
N GLY A 34 18.31 23.66 31.86
CA GLY A 34 18.48 23.50 33.30
C GLY A 34 19.55 24.42 33.88
N PRO A 35 19.76 24.37 35.20
CA PRO A 35 20.78 25.18 35.89
C PRO A 35 22.22 25.00 35.37
N GLY A 36 22.48 23.94 34.59
CA GLY A 36 23.79 23.60 34.01
C GLY A 36 23.86 23.66 32.48
N GLY A 37 22.87 24.24 31.80
CA GLY A 37 22.77 24.32 30.34
C GLY A 37 21.66 23.45 29.75
N VAL A 38 21.68 23.28 28.43
CA VAL A 38 20.69 22.48 27.69
C VAL A 38 20.92 20.98 27.95
N THR A 39 19.87 20.29 28.38
CA THR A 39 19.87 18.85 28.64
C THR A 39 18.74 18.18 27.88
N LEU A 40 18.98 16.96 27.41
CA LEU A 40 18.02 16.22 26.63
C LEU A 40 17.26 15.24 27.54
N VAL A 41 15.95 15.43 27.66
CA VAL A 41 15.09 14.63 28.55
C VAL A 41 14.08 13.82 27.76
N GLN A 42 13.81 12.59 28.22
CA GLN A 42 12.79 11.77 27.59
C GLN A 42 11.40 12.24 28.03
N VAL A 43 10.63 12.77 27.09
CA VAL A 43 9.25 13.22 27.31
C VAL A 43 8.21 12.15 26.99
N LYS A 44 8.54 11.21 26.08
CA LYS A 44 7.65 10.10 25.69
C LYS A 44 8.40 8.79 25.49
N THR A 45 7.76 7.67 25.77
CA THR A 45 8.23 6.35 25.35
C THR A 45 7.89 6.08 23.89
N ALA A 46 8.49 5.06 23.28
CA ALA A 46 8.16 4.69 21.90
C ALA A 46 6.69 4.25 21.79
N GLU A 47 6.20 3.48 22.76
CA GLU A 47 4.84 2.96 22.81
C GLU A 47 3.81 4.09 22.90
N GLN A 48 4.10 5.13 23.68
CA GLN A 48 3.24 6.31 23.77
C GLN A 48 3.18 7.06 22.43
N VAL A 49 4.31 7.22 21.74
CA VAL A 49 4.34 7.83 20.41
C VAL A 49 3.54 7.01 19.39
N HIS A 50 3.63 5.67 19.43
CA HIS A 50 2.83 4.81 18.56
C HIS A 50 1.33 4.91 18.87
N ALA A 51 0.93 4.88 20.14
CA ALA A 51 -0.47 5.01 20.54
C ALA A 51 -1.09 6.36 20.10
N GLU A 52 -0.32 7.45 20.16
CA GLU A 52 -0.77 8.75 19.65
C GLU A 52 -0.95 8.77 18.13
N LEU A 53 -0.04 8.12 17.38
CA LEU A 53 -0.15 7.99 15.93
C LEU A 53 -1.38 7.17 15.53
N GLU A 54 -1.64 6.06 16.22
CA GLU A 54 -2.80 5.21 15.97
C GLU A 54 -4.12 5.90 16.36
N ALA A 55 -4.14 6.66 17.45
CA ALA A 55 -5.32 7.43 17.86
C ALA A 55 -5.69 8.55 16.86
N GLY A 56 -4.71 9.03 16.09
CA GLY A 56 -4.89 10.03 15.05
C GLY A 56 -5.07 9.47 13.65
N ALA A 57 -5.49 8.20 13.50
CA ALA A 57 -5.62 7.54 12.20
C ALA A 57 -6.60 8.23 11.25
N ASP A 58 -6.24 8.32 9.98
CA ASP A 58 -7.09 8.83 8.91
C ASP A 58 -8.20 7.80 8.58
N SER A 59 -9.44 8.28 8.42
CA SER A 59 -10.60 7.42 8.09
C SER A 59 -10.59 6.90 6.65
N HIS A 60 -9.82 7.52 5.77
CA HIS A 60 -9.83 7.25 4.34
C HIS A 60 -8.39 7.04 3.86
N ILE A 61 -7.98 5.79 3.87
CA ILE A 61 -6.68 5.35 3.40
C ILE A 61 -6.88 4.57 2.10
N HIS A 62 -6.28 5.06 1.02
CA HIS A 62 -6.41 4.44 -0.29
C HIS A 62 -5.16 3.64 -0.63
N LEU A 63 -5.32 2.33 -0.81
CA LEU A 63 -4.28 1.47 -1.36
C LEU A 63 -4.40 1.39 -2.88
N PRO A 64 -3.28 1.38 -3.61
CA PRO A 64 -3.31 1.12 -5.04
C PRO A 64 -3.82 -0.30 -5.29
N SER A 65 -4.65 -0.46 -6.32
CA SER A 65 -5.21 -1.76 -6.67
C SER A 65 -4.13 -2.66 -7.30
N PRO A 66 -4.20 -3.99 -7.09
CA PRO A 66 -3.29 -4.92 -7.72
C PRO A 66 -3.48 -4.95 -9.24
N SER A 67 -2.40 -5.04 -10.01
CA SER A 67 -2.41 -5.10 -11.47
C SER A 67 -1.52 -6.22 -12.01
N TYR A 68 -2.03 -6.98 -12.97
CA TYR A 68 -1.28 -8.05 -13.66
C TYR A 68 -0.54 -7.55 -14.92
N TRP A 69 -0.84 -6.34 -15.40
CA TRP A 69 -0.21 -5.83 -16.62
C TRP A 69 1.31 -5.61 -16.54
N PRO A 70 1.91 -5.17 -15.41
CA PRO A 70 3.36 -5.06 -15.30
C PRO A 70 4.08 -6.38 -15.60
N ILE A 71 3.57 -7.50 -15.09
CA ILE A 71 4.21 -8.80 -15.29
C ILE A 71 4.02 -9.31 -16.72
N VAL A 72 2.85 -9.07 -17.32
CA VAL A 72 2.59 -9.42 -18.73
C VAL A 72 3.52 -8.64 -19.67
N LEU A 73 3.67 -7.34 -19.44
CA LEU A 73 4.57 -6.49 -20.22
C LEU A 73 6.02 -6.94 -20.06
N ALA A 74 6.46 -7.18 -18.82
CA ALA A 74 7.81 -7.66 -18.54
C ALA A 74 8.10 -9.00 -19.22
N PHE A 75 7.12 -9.91 -19.28
CA PHE A 75 7.24 -11.21 -19.96
C PHE A 75 7.45 -11.08 -21.48
N GLY A 76 6.90 -10.04 -22.11
CA GLY A 76 7.14 -9.77 -23.53
C GLY A 76 8.62 -9.50 -23.85
N LEU A 77 9.39 -8.91 -22.93
CA LEU A 77 10.79 -8.55 -23.18
C LEU A 77 11.72 -9.77 -23.38
N PRO A 78 11.71 -10.81 -22.50
CA PRO A 78 12.43 -12.05 -22.76
C PRO A 78 12.01 -12.73 -24.07
N VAL A 79 10.72 -12.72 -24.42
CA VAL A 79 10.23 -13.30 -25.68
C VAL A 79 10.83 -12.58 -26.89
N ILE A 80 10.87 -11.24 -26.85
CA ILE A 80 11.54 -10.43 -27.88
C ILE A 80 13.02 -10.79 -27.98
N ALA A 81 13.73 -10.76 -26.84
CA ALA A 81 15.17 -11.00 -26.79
C ALA A 81 15.53 -12.40 -27.31
N TYR A 82 14.77 -13.42 -26.92
CA TYR A 82 14.95 -14.77 -27.42
C TYR A 82 14.67 -14.86 -28.93
N GLY A 83 13.61 -14.20 -29.41
CA GLY A 83 13.32 -14.13 -30.84
C GLY A 83 14.43 -13.47 -31.65
N VAL A 84 15.08 -12.41 -31.12
CA VAL A 84 16.15 -11.71 -31.84
C VAL A 84 17.34 -12.64 -32.09
N ILE A 85 17.58 -13.60 -31.19
CA ILE A 85 18.68 -14.56 -31.28
C ILE A 85 18.33 -15.73 -32.20
N PHE A 86 17.11 -16.28 -32.10
CA PHE A 86 16.79 -17.59 -32.66
C PHE A 86 15.71 -17.59 -33.76
N ASP A 87 14.73 -16.69 -33.70
CA ASP A 87 13.63 -16.61 -34.68
C ASP A 87 12.94 -15.24 -34.68
N ARG A 88 13.01 -14.54 -35.81
CA ARG A 88 12.44 -13.20 -35.97
C ARG A 88 10.93 -13.17 -35.80
N THR A 89 10.23 -14.27 -36.07
CA THR A 89 8.77 -14.36 -35.87
C THR A 89 8.42 -14.24 -34.39
N LEU A 90 9.19 -14.90 -33.52
CA LEU A 90 9.03 -14.83 -32.07
C LEU A 90 9.29 -13.42 -31.51
N SER A 91 10.19 -12.64 -32.13
CA SER A 91 10.35 -11.22 -31.77
C SER A 91 9.09 -10.39 -32.03
N ILE A 92 8.40 -10.66 -33.14
CA ILE A 92 7.14 -9.99 -33.47
C ILE A 92 6.07 -10.36 -32.44
N VAL A 93 5.97 -11.63 -32.05
CA VAL A 93 5.04 -12.08 -31.00
C VAL A 93 5.32 -11.36 -29.67
N GLY A 94 6.59 -11.31 -29.24
CA GLY A 94 6.96 -10.59 -28.02
C GLY A 94 6.63 -9.09 -28.09
N ALA A 95 6.84 -8.45 -29.25
CA ALA A 95 6.49 -7.04 -29.46
C ALA A 95 4.96 -6.81 -29.37
N LEU A 96 4.15 -7.74 -29.89
CA LEU A 96 2.70 -7.69 -29.75
C LEU A 96 2.26 -7.85 -28.28
N ILE A 97 2.91 -8.74 -27.51
CA ILE A 97 2.63 -8.89 -26.07
C ILE A 97 2.91 -7.57 -25.33
N VAL A 98 4.04 -6.91 -25.60
CA VAL A 98 4.37 -5.61 -24.99
C VAL A 98 3.34 -4.55 -25.38
N LEU A 99 2.95 -4.49 -26.64
CA LEU A 99 2.03 -3.47 -27.15
C LEU A 99 0.62 -3.66 -26.58
N LEU A 100 0.10 -4.87 -26.61
CA LEU A 100 -1.21 -5.21 -26.03
C LEU A 100 -1.20 -5.09 -24.50
N GLY A 101 -0.12 -5.51 -23.85
CA GLY A 101 0.06 -5.37 -22.40
C GLY A 101 0.06 -3.91 -21.96
N SER A 102 0.76 -3.05 -22.71
CA SER A 102 0.77 -1.59 -22.47
C SER A 102 -0.63 -0.99 -22.68
N PHE A 103 -1.32 -1.39 -23.75
CA PHE A 103 -2.67 -0.90 -24.05
C PHE A 103 -3.67 -1.33 -22.97
N GLY A 104 -3.62 -2.59 -22.55
CA GLY A 104 -4.46 -3.11 -21.46
C GLY A 104 -4.20 -2.40 -20.13
N TRP A 105 -2.93 -2.12 -19.82
CA TRP A 105 -2.57 -1.38 -18.60
C TRP A 105 -3.10 0.05 -18.60
N VAL A 106 -3.04 0.74 -19.74
CA VAL A 106 -3.55 2.12 -19.86
C VAL A 106 -5.07 2.19 -19.71
N LEU A 107 -5.79 1.13 -20.10
CA LEU A 107 -7.25 1.05 -19.98
C LEU A 107 -7.72 0.51 -18.63
N GLU A 108 -6.82 -0.03 -17.80
CA GLU A 108 -7.15 -0.46 -16.45
C GLU A 108 -7.56 0.74 -15.59
N PRO A 109 -8.65 0.64 -14.81
CA PRO A 109 -9.02 1.70 -13.88
C PRO A 109 -7.91 1.90 -12.84
N SER A 110 -7.67 3.16 -12.47
CA SER A 110 -6.57 3.51 -11.54
C SER A 110 -6.82 3.07 -10.10
N VAL A 111 -8.08 2.76 -9.76
CA VAL A 111 -8.53 2.28 -8.46
C VAL A 111 -9.64 1.25 -8.68
N ALA A 112 -9.71 0.26 -7.81
CA ALA A 112 -10.77 -0.74 -7.79
C ALA A 112 -12.09 -0.08 -7.34
N ASP A 113 -13.21 -0.70 -7.71
CA ASP A 113 -14.50 -0.21 -7.26
C ASP A 113 -14.64 -0.40 -5.75
N ALA A 114 -15.42 0.46 -5.09
CA ALA A 114 -15.62 0.42 -3.64
C ALA A 114 -16.15 -0.95 -3.15
N SER A 115 -16.83 -1.72 -4.01
CA SER A 115 -17.33 -3.06 -3.74
C SER A 115 -16.25 -4.15 -3.76
N ASP A 116 -15.10 -3.87 -4.35
CA ASP A 116 -13.98 -4.82 -4.46
C ASP A 116 -13.04 -4.74 -3.25
N TYR A 117 -13.29 -3.77 -2.36
CA TYR A 117 -12.67 -3.70 -1.05
C TYR A 117 -13.48 -4.59 -0.09
N ASP A 118 -12.79 -5.49 0.60
CA ASP A 118 -13.38 -6.32 1.65
C ASP A 118 -13.95 -5.38 2.73
N PRO A 119 -15.24 -5.45 3.08
CA PRO A 119 -15.75 -4.65 4.18
C PRO A 119 -15.02 -5.10 5.45
N ASP A 120 -14.30 -4.19 6.10
CA ASP A 120 -13.74 -4.44 7.42
C ASP A 120 -14.84 -5.04 8.32
N PRO A 121 -14.56 -6.12 9.07
CA PRO A 121 -15.45 -6.55 10.14
C PRO A 121 -15.45 -5.43 11.19
N ILE A 122 -16.38 -4.49 11.09
CA ILE A 122 -16.72 -3.63 12.22
C ILE A 122 -17.40 -4.55 13.23
N ASP A 123 -16.69 -4.86 14.30
CA ASP A 123 -17.19 -5.63 15.43
C ASP A 123 -18.58 -5.15 15.86
N GLY A 124 -19.56 -6.07 15.79
CA GLY A 124 -20.56 -6.18 16.86
C GLY A 124 -21.98 -5.67 16.62
N ASP A 125 -22.55 -5.75 15.41
CA ASP A 125 -24.02 -5.67 15.29
C ASP A 125 -24.65 -6.92 14.67
N LEU A 126 -25.54 -7.50 15.46
CA LEU A 126 -26.29 -8.73 15.21
C LEU A 126 -27.51 -8.40 14.34
N HIS A 127 -27.39 -8.26 13.03
CA HIS A 127 -28.56 -8.28 12.14
C HIS A 127 -28.15 -8.93 10.81
N GLU A 128 -28.33 -10.24 10.69
CA GLU A 128 -29.50 -10.87 10.06
C GLU A 128 -29.52 -10.65 8.53
N ASN A 129 -29.30 -11.75 7.81
CA ASN A 129 -29.71 -12.09 6.43
C ASN A 129 -29.21 -11.31 5.19
N ASP A 130 -28.07 -11.72 4.61
CA ASP A 130 -28.06 -11.91 3.14
C ASP A 130 -27.09 -13.01 2.70
N SER A 131 -27.48 -14.26 2.97
CA SER A 131 -26.79 -15.46 2.50
C SER A 131 -27.43 -16.01 1.21
N THR A 132 -27.80 -15.16 0.24
CA THR A 132 -28.72 -15.61 -0.83
C THR A 132 -28.40 -15.18 -2.28
N LYS A 133 -27.13 -15.01 -2.67
CA LYS A 133 -26.82 -14.75 -4.10
C LYS A 133 -25.90 -15.74 -4.81
N GLU A 134 -25.34 -16.70 -4.10
CA GLU A 134 -24.72 -17.89 -4.71
C GLU A 134 -25.76 -19.02 -4.67
N LEU A 135 -26.06 -19.64 -5.82
CA LEU A 135 -27.00 -20.77 -6.03
C LEU A 135 -28.45 -20.42 -6.46
N ALA A 136 -28.64 -19.75 -7.60
CA ALA A 136 -29.77 -20.07 -8.51
C ALA A 136 -29.66 -19.32 -9.85
N SER A 137 -29.05 -19.95 -10.87
CA SER A 137 -29.49 -19.88 -12.27
C SER A 137 -28.54 -20.70 -13.16
N GLY A 138 -28.54 -22.01 -12.94
CA GLY A 138 -28.31 -22.96 -14.02
C GLY A 138 -29.66 -23.28 -14.66
N GLY A 139 -29.79 -22.93 -15.93
CA GLY A 139 -30.92 -23.24 -16.81
C GLY A 139 -30.47 -23.09 -18.25
#